data_AF-A0A4U6U5C5-F1
#
_entry.id   AF-A0A4U6U5C5-F1
#
_cell.length_a   1.000
_cell.length_b   1.000
_cell.length_c   1.000
_cell.angle_alpha   90.00
_cell.angle_beta   90.00
_cell.angle_gamma   90.00
#
_symmetry.space_group_name_H-M   'P 1'
#
loop_
_entity.id
_entity.type
_entity.pdbx_description
1 polymer ?
#
loop_
_entity_poly.entity_id
_entity_poly.type
_entity_poly.pdbx_seq_one_letter_code
_entity_poly.pdbx_strand_id
1 'polypeptide(L)'
;MTAKDFTNDTGRVDYLDGYITFLASAIRKGADVRGYFMWSFLDNFEWNHGYTLRFGLYHVDLKTKKRTPKLSAKWYRDFLKGSPHLRTRLGDGHSELHQYTAAA
;
A
#
# COMPACT_ATOMS: atom_id res chain seq x y z
N MET A 1 -8.78 9.09 -20.19
CA MET A 1 -8.67 8.29 -18.95
C MET A 1 -9.75 8.74 -17.99
N THR A 2 -10.57 7.81 -17.53
CA THR A 2 -11.64 8.06 -16.56
C THR A 2 -11.13 7.89 -15.14
N ALA A 3 -11.86 8.38 -14.13
CA ALA A 3 -11.53 8.13 -12.72
C ALA A 3 -11.41 6.63 -12.38
N LYS A 4 -12.12 5.76 -13.11
CA LYS A 4 -12.06 4.31 -12.95
C LYS A 4 -10.66 3.77 -13.25
N ASP A 5 -10.00 4.29 -14.28
CA ASP A 5 -8.66 3.87 -14.72
C ASP A 5 -7.60 4.14 -13.65
N PHE A 6 -7.76 5.21 -12.86
CA PHE A 6 -6.82 5.58 -11.78
C PHE A 6 -7.06 4.86 -10.45
N THR A 7 -8.18 4.16 -10.31
CA THR A 7 -8.56 3.52 -9.03
C THR A 7 -8.20 2.03 -8.95
N ASN A 8 -7.87 1.39 -10.08
CA ASN A 8 -7.41 0.00 -10.12
C ASN A 8 -5.87 -0.07 -10.10
N ASP A 9 -5.27 0.27 -8.96
CA ASP A 9 -3.82 0.40 -8.79
C ASP A 9 -3.16 -0.84 -8.16
N THR A 10 -3.33 -2.01 -8.81
CA THR A 10 -2.78 -3.29 -8.33
C THR A 10 -1.29 -3.23 -8.06
N GLY A 11 -0.50 -2.59 -8.92
CA GLY A 11 0.94 -2.44 -8.69
C GLY A 11 1.30 -1.70 -7.39
N ARG A 12 0.44 -0.80 -6.91
CA ARG A 12 0.62 -0.16 -5.59
C ARG A 12 0.25 -1.09 -4.44
N VAL A 13 -0.75 -1.95 -4.62
CA VAL A 13 -1.08 -3.01 -3.66
C VAL A 13 0.12 -3.93 -3.47
N ASP A 14 0.70 -4.41 -4.58
CA ASP A 14 1.85 -5.33 -4.54
C ASP A 14 3.08 -4.65 -3.91
N TYR A 15 3.31 -3.37 -4.23
CA TYR A 15 4.36 -2.57 -3.60
C TYR A 15 4.18 -2.46 -2.07
N LEU A 16 2.97 -2.11 -1.62
CA LEU A 16 2.67 -1.96 -0.19
C LEU A 16 2.84 -3.27 0.57
N ASP A 17 2.29 -4.36 0.03
CA ASP A 17 2.39 -5.70 0.62
C ASP A 17 3.84 -6.15 0.76
N GLY A 18 4.62 -6.01 -0.32
CA GLY A 18 6.05 -6.32 -0.31
C GLY A 18 6.83 -5.48 0.70
N TYR A 19 6.68 -4.16 0.67
CA TYR A 19 7.42 -3.26 1.56
C TYR A 19 7.13 -3.53 3.04
N ILE A 20 5.86 -3.70 3.40
CA ILE A 20 5.46 -4.00 4.77
C ILE A 20 6.00 -5.36 5.22
N THR A 21 5.98 -6.36 4.33
CA THR A 21 6.53 -7.69 4.59
C THR A 21 8.04 -7.63 4.88
N PHE A 22 8.80 -6.92 4.04
CA PHE A 22 10.23 -6.74 4.25
C PHE A 22 10.55 -5.86 5.46
N LEU A 23 9.73 -4.83 5.75
CA LEU A 23 9.89 -4.01 6.96
C LEU A 23 9.71 -4.86 8.21
N ALA A 24 8.68 -5.71 8.25
CA ALA A 24 8.49 -6.66 9.34
C ALA A 24 9.68 -7.63 9.47
N SER A 25 10.28 -8.05 8.35
CA SER A 25 11.48 -8.90 8.34
C SER A 25 12.68 -8.19 8.96
N ALA A 26 12.90 -6.93 8.61
CA ALA A 26 13.95 -6.11 9.19
C ALA A 26 13.78 -5.95 10.71
N ILE A 27 12.55 -5.70 11.18
CA ILE A 27 12.23 -5.60 12.61
C ILE A 27 12.59 -6.90 13.34
N ARG A 28 12.19 -8.07 12.80
CA ARG A 28 12.54 -9.37 13.38
C ARG A 28 14.05 -9.65 13.39
N LYS A 29 14.80 -9.05 12.46
CA LYS A 29 16.27 -9.14 12.40
C LYS A 29 16.98 -8.11 13.29
N GLY A 30 16.23 -7.35 14.11
CA GLY A 30 16.78 -6.45 15.13
C GLY A 30 16.77 -4.97 14.74
N ALA A 31 16.16 -4.57 13.62
CA ALA A 31 16.00 -3.16 13.30
C ALA A 31 14.99 -2.49 14.25
N ASP A 32 15.37 -1.35 14.84
CA ASP A 32 14.50 -0.58 15.75
C ASP A 32 13.56 0.35 14.97
N VAL A 33 12.50 -0.21 14.38
CA VAL A 33 11.48 0.54 13.64
C VAL A 33 10.23 0.71 14.50
N ARG A 34 9.78 1.95 14.67
CA ARG A 34 8.63 2.31 15.53
C ARG A 34 7.37 2.72 14.78
N GLY A 35 7.43 2.86 13.46
CA GLY A 35 6.30 3.27 12.67
C GLY A 35 6.58 3.25 11.17
N TYR A 36 5.50 3.30 10.38
CA TYR A 36 5.54 3.37 8.93
C TYR A 36 4.49 4.38 8.46
N PHE A 37 4.91 5.28 7.56
CA PHE A 37 4.02 6.27 6.94
C PHE A 37 3.99 6.04 5.44
N MET A 38 2.78 5.87 4.89
CA MET A 38 2.57 5.73 3.46
C MET A 38 2.60 7.11 2.77
N TRP A 39 3.53 7.28 1.82
CA TRP A 39 3.45 8.39 0.86
C TRP A 39 2.58 7.97 -0.33
N SER A 40 1.41 8.54 -0.54
CA SER A 40 0.75 9.60 0.26
C SER A 40 -0.72 9.28 0.46
N PHE A 41 -1.39 10.05 1.32
CA PHE A 41 -2.82 9.87 1.53
C PHE A 41 -3.64 10.27 0.30
N LEU A 42 -3.29 11.40 -0.34
CA LEU A 42 -3.98 11.95 -1.51
C LEU A 42 -3.03 12.10 -2.70
N ASP A 43 -3.55 11.91 -3.91
CA ASP A 43 -2.87 12.42 -5.11
C ASP A 43 -2.62 13.93 -4.93
N ASN A 44 -1.37 14.35 -5.12
CA ASN A 44 -0.92 15.71 -4.86
C ASN A 44 0.00 16.20 -6.01
N PHE A 45 0.61 17.38 -5.84
CA PHE A 45 1.53 17.96 -6.80
C PHE A 45 2.95 17.40 -6.55
N GLU A 46 3.46 16.61 -7.49
CA GLU A 46 4.74 15.90 -7.36
C GLU A 46 5.89 16.68 -8.02
N TRP A 47 6.16 17.88 -7.49
CA TRP A 47 7.33 18.70 -7.85
C TRP A 47 7.46 18.93 -9.36
N ASN A 48 8.60 18.56 -9.95
CA ASN A 48 8.90 18.71 -11.38
C ASN A 48 7.93 17.94 -12.29
N HIS A 49 7.19 16.97 -11.75
CA HIS A 49 6.21 16.18 -12.50
C HIS A 49 4.80 16.75 -12.42
N GLY A 50 4.58 17.78 -11.59
CA GLY A 50 3.27 18.34 -11.33
C GLY A 50 2.24 17.26 -10.97
N TYR A 51 1.07 17.27 -11.62
CA TYR A 51 -0.01 16.30 -11.35
C TYR A 51 0.00 15.05 -12.24
N THR A 52 1.12 14.78 -12.94
CA THR A 52 1.22 13.62 -13.84
C THR A 52 1.51 12.32 -13.08
N LEU A 53 2.22 12.41 -11.96
CA LEU A 53 2.44 11.30 -11.03
C LEU A 53 1.40 11.32 -9.90
N ARG A 54 1.00 10.12 -9.45
CA ARG A 54 -0.13 9.93 -8.54
C ARG A 54 0.19 8.88 -7.48
N PHE A 55 0.80 9.31 -6.38
CA PHE A 55 1.21 8.43 -5.27
C PHE A 55 0.11 8.15 -4.26
N GLY A 56 -0.99 8.90 -4.29
CA GLY A 56 -2.02 8.85 -3.25
C GLY A 56 -2.72 7.51 -3.15
N LEU A 57 -3.13 7.13 -1.94
CA LEU A 57 -4.14 6.10 -1.71
C LEU A 57 -5.52 6.53 -2.25
N TYR A 58 -5.77 7.84 -2.30
CA TYR A 58 -6.99 8.41 -2.87
C TYR A 58 -6.68 9.19 -4.14
N HIS A 59 -7.43 8.86 -5.19
CA HIS A 59 -7.47 9.68 -6.40
C HIS A 59 -8.16 11.01 -6.09
N VAL A 60 -7.57 12.12 -6.54
CA VAL A 60 -8.19 13.45 -6.49
C VAL A 60 -8.53 13.91 -7.89
N ASP A 61 -9.80 14.21 -8.12
CA ASP A 61 -10.24 14.96 -9.29
C ASP A 61 -9.89 16.43 -9.09
N LEU A 62 -9.01 16.97 -9.92
CA LEU A 62 -8.52 18.34 -9.77
C LEU A 62 -9.57 19.41 -10.11
N LYS A 63 -10.59 19.08 -10.90
CA LYS A 63 -11.68 20.00 -11.24
C LYS A 63 -12.71 20.04 -10.11
N THR A 64 -13.20 18.87 -9.72
CA THR A 64 -14.30 18.76 -8.75
C THR A 64 -13.84 18.69 -7.30
N LYS A 65 -12.54 18.45 -7.06
CA LYS A 65 -11.96 18.14 -5.75
C LYS A 65 -12.55 16.87 -5.11
N LYS A 66 -13.24 16.02 -5.87
CA LYS A 66 -13.73 14.74 -5.36
C LYS A 66 -12.56 13.80 -5.05
N ARG A 67 -12.63 13.13 -3.89
CA ARG A 67 -11.67 12.10 -3.47
C ARG A 67 -12.30 10.73 -3.67
N THR A 68 -11.60 9.84 -4.36
CA THR A 68 -12.06 8.47 -4.62
C THR A 68 -11.02 7.48 -4.11
N PRO A 69 -11.36 6.56 -3.19
CA PRO A 69 -10.40 5.57 -2.70
C PRO A 69 -9.98 4.65 -3.84
N LYS A 70 -8.68 4.42 -3.97
CA LYS A 70 -8.13 3.43 -4.90
C LYS A 70 -8.19 2.02 -4.28
N LEU A 71 -7.83 1.01 -5.06
CA LEU A 71 -7.73 -0.37 -4.58
C LEU A 71 -6.72 -0.47 -3.42
N SER A 72 -5.58 0.20 -3.54
CA SER A 72 -4.58 0.30 -2.47
C SER A 72 -5.11 0.89 -1.17
N ALA A 73 -6.03 1.88 -1.21
CA ALA A 73 -6.66 2.39 0.01
C ALA A 73 -7.51 1.33 0.72
N LYS A 74 -8.27 0.54 -0.05
CA LYS A 74 -9.09 -0.55 0.50
C LYS A 74 -8.20 -1.64 1.09
N TRP A 75 -7.16 -2.03 0.36
CA TRP A 75 -6.18 -3.01 0.83
C TRP A 75 -5.48 -2.53 2.11
N TYR A 76 -4.99 -1.29 2.15
CA TYR A 76 -4.27 -0.74 3.29
C TYR A 76 -5.16 -0.65 4.54
N ARG A 77 -6.44 -0.27 4.38
CA ARG A 77 -7.44 -0.34 5.44
C ARG A 77 -7.61 -1.76 5.99
N ASP A 78 -7.72 -2.75 5.11
CA ASP A 78 -7.96 -4.13 5.52
C ASP A 78 -6.72 -4.74 6.19
N PHE A 79 -5.52 -4.38 5.72
CA PHE A 79 -4.25 -4.69 6.37
C PHE A 79 -4.18 -4.10 7.79
N LEU A 80 -4.48 -2.81 7.96
CA LEU A 80 -4.46 -2.14 9.28
C LEU A 80 -5.49 -2.74 10.25
N LYS A 81 -6.60 -3.26 9.75
CA LYS A 81 -7.62 -3.98 10.55
C LYS A 81 -7.20 -5.41 10.92
N GLY A 82 -6.08 -5.91 10.40
CA GLY A 82 -5.60 -7.28 10.63
C GLY A 82 -6.46 -8.33 9.93
N SER A 83 -7.02 -8.03 8.76
CA SER A 83 -8.06 -8.87 8.16
C SER A 83 -7.52 -10.28 7.75
N PRO A 84 -8.27 -11.37 8.03
CA PRO A 84 -7.78 -12.75 7.85
C PRO A 84 -7.39 -13.11 6.41
N HIS A 85 -8.07 -12.54 5.40
CA HIS A 85 -7.85 -12.84 3.98
C HIS A 85 -6.49 -12.41 3.45
N LEU A 86 -5.80 -11.47 4.12
CA LEU A 86 -4.43 -11.07 3.79
C LEU A 86 -3.38 -11.98 4.43
N ARG A 87 -3.74 -12.72 5.49
CA ARG A 87 -2.85 -13.71 6.11
C ARG A 87 -2.58 -14.89 5.17
N THR A 88 -3.57 -15.26 4.36
CA THR A 88 -3.47 -16.38 3.40
C THR A 88 -2.53 -16.08 2.23
N ARG A 89 -2.49 -14.83 1.71
CA ARG A 89 -1.52 -14.45 0.65
C ARG A 89 -0.08 -14.41 1.14
N LEU A 90 0.14 -14.01 2.39
CA LEU A 90 1.44 -14.13 3.06
C LEU A 90 1.81 -15.59 3.37
N GLY A 91 0.85 -16.52 3.31
CA GLY A 91 1.01 -17.94 3.54
C GLY A 91 1.16 -18.81 2.27
N ASP A 92 0.72 -18.37 1.08
CA ASP A 92 0.49 -19.33 -0.02
C ASP A 92 1.23 -19.06 -1.35
N GLY A 93 2.32 -18.28 -1.40
CA GLY A 93 2.95 -18.00 -2.72
C GLY A 93 4.43 -17.61 -2.82
N HIS A 94 5.14 -17.37 -1.73
CA HIS A 94 6.59 -17.10 -1.77
C HIS A 94 7.28 -18.01 -0.77
N SER A 95 7.70 -19.20 -1.23
CA SER A 95 8.27 -20.27 -0.42
C SER A 95 9.57 -19.92 0.32
N GLU A 96 10.14 -18.73 0.11
CA GLU A 96 11.28 -18.20 0.88
C GLU A 96 10.91 -17.17 1.96
N LEU A 97 9.66 -16.67 1.99
CA LEU A 97 9.24 -15.63 2.94
C LEU A 97 8.48 -16.16 4.16
N HIS A 98 8.15 -17.47 4.21
CA HIS A 98 7.49 -18.13 5.34
C HIS A 98 8.22 -17.98 6.68
N GLN A 99 9.53 -17.77 6.63
CA GLN A 99 10.38 -17.58 7.81
C GLN A 99 10.11 -16.23 8.52
N TYR A 100 9.30 -15.37 7.89
CA TYR A 100 9.05 -14.00 8.30
C TYR A 100 7.59 -13.76 8.73
N THR A 101 6.73 -14.76 8.85
CA THR A 101 5.31 -14.51 9.19
C THR A 101 4.76 -15.39 10.31
N ALA A 102 5.53 -16.36 10.80
CA ALA A 102 5.15 -17.15 11.97
C ALA A 102 5.69 -16.53 13.27
N ALA A 103 4.82 -16.47 14.29
CA ALA A 103 5.00 -15.93 15.65
C ALA A 103 4.87 -14.41 15.79
N ALA A 104 3.61 -13.96 15.81
CA ALA A 104 3.13 -12.98 16.78
C ALA A 104 2.31 -13.74 17.84
#